data_AF-A0A1Y3EKC0-F1
#
_entry.id   AF-A0A1Y3EKC0-F1
#
_cell.length_a   1.000
_cell.length_b   1.000
_cell.length_c   1.000
_cell.angle_alpha   90.00
_cell.angle_beta   90.00
_cell.angle_gamma   90.00
#
_symmetry.space_group_name_H-M   'P 1'
#
loop_
_entity.id
_entity.type
_entity.pdbx_description
1 polymer ?
#
loop_
_entity_poly.entity_id
_entity_poly.type
_entity_poly.pdbx_seq_one_letter_code
_entity_poly.pdbx_strand_id
1 'polypeptide(L)'
;VHSGSYSLDILWSGEPIAQSPFRVQVIPSGDADKVFLQMEPLQNCVLGRSVSTVVDARKAGGGELTAEFLGPSKPARCELKDNGDGTYSLTLKSNETGRHTLCVRFNGEHIS
;
A
#
# COMPACT_ATOMS: atom_id res chain seq x y z
N VAL A 1 -9.68 2.60 1.01
CA VAL A 1 -10.57 3.78 0.97
C VAL A 1 -10.45 4.38 -0.42
N HIS A 2 -11.56 4.52 -1.17
CA HIS A 2 -11.51 5.10 -2.51
C HIS A 2 -11.49 6.62 -2.42
N SER A 3 -10.63 7.24 -3.22
CA SER A 3 -10.63 8.68 -3.47
C SER A 3 -11.91 9.09 -4.20
N GLY A 4 -12.63 10.09 -3.69
CA GLY A 4 -13.85 10.59 -4.31
C GLY A 4 -14.46 11.75 -3.54
N SER A 5 -15.25 12.58 -4.22
CA SER A 5 -16.09 13.58 -3.55
C SER A 5 -17.29 12.87 -2.95
N TYR A 6 -17.38 12.84 -1.62
CA TYR A 6 -18.53 12.28 -0.93
C TYR A 6 -19.47 13.42 -0.54
N SER A 7 -20.76 13.25 -0.85
CA SER A 7 -21.84 14.13 -0.37
C SER A 7 -22.44 13.52 0.89
N LEU A 8 -22.34 14.25 2.00
CA LEU A 8 -22.99 13.91 3.26
C LEU A 8 -24.27 14.73 3.38
N ASP A 9 -25.41 14.04 3.33
CA ASP A 9 -26.71 14.62 3.63
C ASP A 9 -26.95 14.59 5.14
N ILE A 10 -27.02 15.77 5.76
CA ILE A 10 -27.41 15.91 7.16
C ILE A 10 -28.84 16.46 7.20
N LEU A 11 -29.75 15.65 7.73
CA LEU A 11 -31.17 15.98 7.89
C LEU A 11 -31.50 16.18 9.38
N TRP A 12 -32.32 17.18 9.68
CA TRP A 12 -32.98 17.36 10.97
C TRP A 12 -34.50 17.31 10.78
N SER A 13 -35.17 16.37 11.45
CA SER A 13 -36.61 16.11 11.29
C SER A 13 -37.07 15.82 9.85
N GLY A 14 -36.18 15.23 9.03
CA GLY A 14 -36.46 14.94 7.61
C GLY A 14 -36.11 16.09 6.65
N GLU A 15 -35.80 17.28 7.15
CA GLU A 15 -35.41 18.45 6.37
C GLU A 15 -33.88 18.64 6.38
N PRO A 16 -33.24 18.97 5.24
CA PRO A 16 -31.82 19.26 5.21
C PRO A 16 -31.49 20.51 6.04
N ILE A 17 -30.46 20.39 6.89
CA ILE A 17 -29.97 21.56 7.62
C ILE A 17 -29.30 22.55 6.66
N ALA A 18 -29.18 23.81 7.09
CA ALA A 18 -28.41 24.79 6.35
C ALA A 18 -27.00 24.24 6.04
N GLN A 19 -26.55 24.41 4.80
CA GLN A 19 -25.26 23.93 4.26
C GLN A 19 -25.17 22.42 3.93
N SER A 20 -26.27 21.67 4.07
CA SER A 20 -26.42 20.32 3.49
C SER A 20 -26.82 20.40 2.01
N PRO A 21 -26.27 19.56 1.10
CA PRO A 21 -25.25 18.55 1.37
C PRO A 21 -23.86 19.14 1.56
N PHE A 22 -23.12 18.59 2.52
CA PHE A 22 -21.70 18.91 2.69
C PHE A 22 -20.89 18.15 1.64
N ARG A 23 -20.09 18.87 0.85
CA ARG A 23 -19.13 18.27 -0.07
C ARG A 23 -17.81 18.06 0.67
N VAL A 24 -17.50 16.82 0.99
CA VAL A 24 -16.20 16.45 1.59
C VAL A 24 -15.30 15.92 0.49
N GLN A 25 -14.17 16.60 0.28
CA GLN A 25 -13.08 16.06 -0.54
C GLN A 25 -12.19 15.19 0.34
N VAL A 26 -12.20 13.88 0.07
CA VAL A 26 -11.23 12.95 0.67
C VAL A 26 -10.00 12.95 -0.23
N ILE A 27 -9.01 13.76 0.13
CA ILE A 27 -7.68 13.72 -0.49
C ILE A 27 -6.88 12.63 0.26
N PRO A 28 -6.29 11.65 -0.42
CA PRO A 28 -5.35 10.73 0.24
C PRO A 28 -4.18 11.57 0.77
N SER A 29 -4.13 11.76 2.09
CA SER A 29 -3.12 12.59 2.78
C SER A 29 -1.79 11.86 3.00
N GLY A 30 -1.53 10.87 2.14
CA GLY A 30 -0.42 9.94 2.29
C GLY A 30 0.86 10.44 1.61
N ASP A 31 2.00 10.24 2.25
CA ASP A 31 3.34 10.62 1.77
C ASP A 31 4.16 9.35 1.50
N ALA A 32 4.31 8.99 0.23
CA ALA A 32 4.99 7.76 -0.19
C ALA A 32 6.48 7.73 0.21
N ASP A 33 7.14 8.89 0.29
CA ASP A 33 8.55 9.01 0.69
C ASP A 33 8.77 8.67 2.18
N LYS A 34 7.70 8.64 2.96
CA LYS A 34 7.74 8.25 4.38
C LYS A 34 7.47 6.76 4.60
N VAL A 35 7.24 5.99 3.54
CA VAL A 35 7.21 4.53 3.61
C VAL A 35 8.64 4.00 3.57
N PHE A 36 9.00 3.18 4.55
CA PHE A 36 10.34 2.63 4.68
C PHE A 36 10.31 1.10 4.56
N LEU A 37 11.06 0.55 3.60
CA LEU A 37 11.18 -0.89 3.40
C LEU A 37 12.42 -1.43 4.12
N GLN A 38 12.23 -2.18 5.21
CA GLN A 38 13.32 -2.80 5.97
C GLN A 38 13.78 -4.12 5.34
N MET A 39 14.48 -4.03 4.20
CA MET A 39 14.92 -5.21 3.47
C MET A 39 16.43 -5.39 3.55
N GLU A 40 16.89 -6.56 4.01
CA GLU A 40 18.26 -7.01 3.74
C GLU A 40 18.42 -7.15 2.22
N PRO A 41 19.58 -6.80 1.64
CA PRO A 41 19.77 -6.88 0.20
C PRO A 41 19.34 -8.27 -0.32
N LEU A 42 18.35 -8.29 -1.22
CA LEU A 42 17.81 -9.49 -1.89
C LEU A 42 18.85 -10.27 -2.71
N GLN A 43 20.14 -9.93 -2.58
CA GLN A 43 21.28 -10.59 -3.21
C GLN A 43 21.25 -12.11 -2.97
N ASN A 44 20.64 -12.58 -1.88
CA ASN A 44 20.56 -14.01 -1.54
C ASN A 44 19.12 -14.56 -1.50
N CYS A 45 18.22 -14.08 -2.38
CA CYS A 45 16.92 -14.72 -2.55
C CYS A 45 17.14 -16.13 -3.15
N VAL A 46 17.25 -17.14 -2.29
CA VAL A 46 17.48 -18.53 -2.69
C VAL A 46 16.21 -19.08 -3.34
N LEU A 47 16.36 -19.69 -4.51
CA LEU A 47 15.26 -20.36 -5.21
C LEU A 47 14.39 -21.20 -4.27
N GLY A 48 13.08 -21.00 -4.36
CA GLY A 48 12.11 -21.77 -3.59
C GLY A 48 12.03 -21.43 -2.10
N ARG A 49 12.90 -20.57 -1.57
CA ARG A 49 12.76 -20.02 -0.20
C ARG A 49 11.93 -18.75 -0.23
N SER A 50 11.07 -18.61 0.77
CA SER A 50 10.35 -17.37 1.01
C SER A 50 11.25 -16.40 1.77
N VAL A 51 11.30 -15.15 1.34
CA VAL A 51 11.93 -14.05 2.06
C VAL A 51 10.82 -13.17 2.61
N SER A 52 10.87 -12.89 3.91
CA SER A 52 9.89 -12.03 4.58
C SER A 52 10.58 -10.80 5.16
N THR A 53 9.92 -9.65 5.06
CA THR A 53 10.39 -8.33 5.46
C THR A 53 9.22 -7.47 5.90
N VAL A 54 9.53 -6.33 6.54
CA VAL A 54 8.54 -5.38 7.04
C VAL A 54 8.63 -4.08 6.24
N VAL A 55 7.47 -3.56 5.86
CA VAL A 55 7.29 -2.23 5.31
C VAL A 55 6.69 -1.35 6.40
N ASP A 56 7.37 -0.28 6.78
CA ASP A 56 6.90 0.68 7.78
C ASP A 56 6.29 1.89 7.08
N ALA A 57 4.96 2.02 7.13
CA ALA A 57 4.22 3.15 6.57
C ALA A 57 3.64 4.05 7.68
N ARG A 58 4.07 3.88 8.94
CA ARG A 58 3.51 4.62 10.09
C ARG A 58 3.64 6.14 9.96
N LYS A 59 4.69 6.59 9.27
CA LYS A 59 4.95 8.00 9.01
C LYS A 59 4.31 8.51 7.71
N ALA A 60 3.82 7.60 6.85
CA ALA A 60 3.25 7.93 5.56
C ALA A 60 1.81 8.46 5.66
N GLY A 61 1.12 8.28 6.79
CA GLY A 61 -0.27 8.71 6.94
C GLY A 61 -1.27 7.69 6.38
N GLY A 62 -2.49 8.13 6.07
CA GLY A 62 -3.54 7.25 5.57
C GLY A 62 -3.34 6.89 4.10
N GLY A 63 -3.37 5.60 3.78
CA GLY A 63 -3.25 5.16 2.40
C GLY A 63 -3.30 3.65 2.20
N GLU A 64 -3.17 3.24 0.95
CA GLU A 64 -3.09 1.85 0.52
C GLU A 64 -1.67 1.53 0.04
N LEU A 65 -1.07 0.49 0.61
CA LEU A 65 0.20 -0.05 0.16
C LEU A 65 -0.05 -1.22 -0.80
N THR A 66 0.64 -1.22 -1.94
CA THR A 66 0.60 -2.29 -2.93
C THR A 66 2.01 -2.76 -3.26
N ALA A 67 2.18 -4.05 -3.54
CA ALA A 67 3.48 -4.62 -3.87
C ALA A 67 3.36 -5.68 -4.97
N GLU A 68 4.23 -5.60 -5.96
CA GLU A 68 4.34 -6.55 -7.07
C GLU A 68 5.76 -7.08 -7.18
N PHE A 69 5.89 -8.40 -7.34
CA PHE A 69 7.19 -9.04 -7.50
C PHE A 69 7.29 -9.67 -8.88
N LEU A 70 8.08 -9.05 -9.74
CA LEU A 70 8.26 -9.45 -11.14
C LEU A 70 9.51 -10.31 -11.25
N GLY A 71 9.32 -11.56 -11.67
CA GLY A 71 10.40 -12.45 -12.06
C GLY A 71 10.86 -12.21 -13.50
N PRO A 72 11.94 -12.87 -13.92
CA PRO A 72 12.54 -12.70 -15.24
C PRO A 72 11.61 -13.14 -16.38
N SER A 73 10.83 -14.21 -16.19
CA SER A 73 9.90 -14.70 -17.22
C SER A 73 8.44 -14.46 -16.87
N LYS A 74 8.09 -14.51 -15.59
CA LYS A 74 6.73 -14.37 -15.09
C LYS A 74 6.67 -13.66 -13.73
N PRO A 75 5.52 -13.10 -13.36
CA PRO A 75 5.30 -12.62 -12.00
C PRO A 75 5.60 -13.73 -10.98
N ALA A 76 6.33 -13.37 -9.94
CA ALA A 76 6.67 -14.23 -8.82
C ALA A 76 5.65 -13.99 -7.68
N ARG A 77 5.68 -14.86 -6.65
CA ARG A 77 4.73 -14.77 -5.55
C ARG A 77 5.10 -13.59 -4.65
N CYS A 78 4.12 -12.71 -4.44
CA CYS A 78 4.20 -11.56 -3.55
C CYS A 78 2.96 -11.59 -2.64
N GLU A 79 3.18 -11.55 -1.34
CA GLU A 79 2.13 -11.50 -0.34
C GLU A 79 2.38 -10.31 0.58
N LEU A 80 1.42 -9.39 0.62
CA LEU A 80 1.45 -8.22 1.48
C LEU A 80 0.33 -8.35 2.51
N LYS A 81 0.69 -8.29 3.79
CA LYS A 81 -0.25 -8.39 4.91
C LYS A 81 -0.18 -7.14 5.77
N ASP A 82 -1.31 -6.47 5.96
CA ASP A 82 -1.45 -5.37 6.92
C ASP A 82 -1.45 -5.91 8.36
N ASN A 83 -0.61 -5.35 9.22
CA ASN A 83 -0.53 -5.72 10.64
C ASN A 83 -1.49 -4.89 11.53
N GLY A 84 -2.12 -3.84 10.99
CA GLY A 84 -3.07 -2.98 11.70
C GLY A 84 -2.42 -1.90 12.58
N ASP A 85 -1.10 -1.79 12.58
CA ASP A 85 -0.31 -0.82 13.35
C ASP A 85 0.44 0.19 12.45
N GLY A 86 0.11 0.21 11.15
CA GLY A 86 0.79 0.99 10.12
C GLY A 86 2.05 0.32 9.56
N THR A 87 2.33 -0.93 9.94
CA THR A 87 3.34 -1.77 9.30
C THR A 87 2.70 -2.88 8.46
N TYR A 88 3.44 -3.33 7.45
CA TYR A 88 3.02 -4.41 6.55
C TYR A 88 4.08 -5.50 6.52
N SER A 89 3.64 -6.75 6.60
CA SER A 89 4.49 -7.92 6.39
C SER A 89 4.50 -8.27 4.89
N LEU A 90 5.65 -8.11 4.23
CA LEU A 90 5.86 -8.46 2.83
C LEU A 90 6.58 -9.81 2.74
N THR A 91 6.02 -10.76 2.01
CA THR A 91 6.63 -12.07 1.76
C THR A 91 6.77 -12.32 0.26
N LEU A 92 7.99 -12.62 -0.17
CA LEU A 92 8.36 -12.85 -1.56
C LEU A 92 8.84 -14.28 -1.75
N LYS A 93 8.42 -14.93 -2.83
CA LYS A 93 8.91 -16.25 -3.21
C LYS A 93 9.03 -16.36 -4.72
N SER A 94 10.21 -16.76 -5.19
CA SER A 94 10.46 -17.07 -6.60
C SER A 94 10.99 -18.48 -6.78
N ASN A 95 10.62 -19.08 -7.92
CA ASN A 95 11.14 -20.36 -8.39
C ASN A 95 12.02 -20.19 -9.63
N GLU A 96 12.36 -18.96 -10.01
CA GLU A 96 13.20 -18.65 -11.18
C GLU A 96 14.49 -17.96 -10.74
N THR A 97 15.60 -18.27 -11.41
CA THR A 97 16.87 -17.56 -11.22
C THR A 97 16.91 -16.34 -12.13
N GLY A 98 17.61 -15.30 -11.69
CA GLY A 98 17.84 -14.11 -12.51
C GLY A 98 17.32 -12.84 -11.86
N ARG A 99 17.28 -11.76 -12.64
CA ARG A 99 16.90 -10.44 -12.16
C ARG A 99 15.41 -10.42 -11.82
N HIS A 100 15.11 -10.09 -10.57
CA HIS A 100 13.76 -9.80 -10.12
C HIS A 100 13.62 -8.31 -9.86
N THR A 101 12.40 -7.80 -10.02
CA THR A 101 12.06 -6.41 -9.69
C THR A 101 10.93 -6.43 -8.69
N LEU A 102 11.14 -5.79 -7.53
CA LEU A 102 10.10 -5.52 -6.56
C LEU A 102 9.60 -4.09 -6.78
N CYS A 103 8.31 -3.94 -7.06
CA CYS A 103 7.63 -2.66 -7.13
C CYS A 103 6.78 -2.49 -5.89
N VAL A 104 7.05 -1.48 -5.06
CA VAL A 104 6.21 -1.14 -3.90
C VAL A 104 5.67 0.27 -4.10
N ARG A 105 4.36 0.43 -3.91
CA ARG A 105 3.68 1.71 -4.10
C ARG A 105 2.76 2.03 -2.93
N PHE A 106 2.66 3.31 -2.60
CA PHE A 106 1.75 3.85 -1.60
C PHE A 106 0.80 4.86 -2.27
N ASN A 107 -0.51 4.64 -2.16
CA ASN A 107 -1.54 5.42 -2.89
C ASN A 107 -1.30 5.52 -4.41
N GLY A 108 -0.65 4.51 -5.00
CA GLY A 108 -0.33 4.45 -6.42
C GLY A 108 1.02 5.08 -6.80
N GLU A 109 1.71 5.73 -5.87
CA GLU A 109 3.03 6.34 -6.07
C GLU A 109 4.15 5.39 -5.62
N HIS A 110 5.29 5.37 -6.32
CA HIS A 110 6.44 4.55 -5.91
C HIS A 110 7.06 5.10 -4.63
N ILE A 111 7.42 4.19 -3.71
CA ILE A 111 8.13 4.57 -2.50
C ILE A 111 9.62 4.83 -2.81
N SER A 112 10.26 5.71 -2.04
CA SER A 112 11.69 6.05 -2.21
C SER A 112 12.65 5.05 -1.57
#